data_AF-A0A0F9LPT2-F1
#
_entry.id   AF-A0A0F9LPT2-F1
#
_cell.length_a   1.000
_cell.length_b   1.000
_cell.length_c   1.000
_cell.angle_alpha   90.00
_cell.angle_beta   90.00
_cell.angle_gamma   90.00
#
_symmetry.space_group_name_H-M   'P 1'
#
loop_
_entity.id
_entity.type
_entity.pdbx_description
1 polymer ?
#
loop_
_entity_poly.entity_id
_entity_poly.type
_entity_poly.pdbx_seq_one_letter_code
_entity_poly.pdbx_strand_id
1 'polypeptide(L)' 'MMIKMNTTHQLFNPAKAEEVAAEMQAGDDEGWTYRVKHAPTSTGYSFIEIYDENGEFVEKF' A
#
# COMPACT_ATOMS: atom_id res chain seq x y z
N MET A 1 -10.09 14.15 1.91
CA MET A 1 -10.30 13.55 3.24
C MET A 1 -8.94 13.05 3.70
N MET A 2 -8.33 13.64 4.73
CA MET A 2 -6.98 13.22 5.17
C MET A 2 -7.08 11.86 5.88
N ILE A 3 -6.52 10.82 5.25
CA ILE A 3 -6.36 9.51 5.88
C ILE A 3 -5.37 9.69 7.03
N LYS A 4 -5.86 9.60 8.27
CA LYS A 4 -5.02 9.57 9.47
C LYS A 4 -4.13 8.31 9.38
N MET A 5 -2.86 8.49 9.05
CA MET A 5 -1.85 7.42 9.08
C MET A 5 -1.75 6.86 10.50
N ASN A 6 -2.36 5.70 10.71
CA ASN A 6 -2.23 4.94 11.94
C ASN A 6 -0.89 4.18 11.85
N THR A 7 0.11 4.63 12.60
CA THR A 7 1.53 4.26 12.52
C THR A 7 1.87 2.87 13.07
N THR A 8 0.88 2.01 13.28
CA THR A 8 1.13 0.61 13.63
C THR A 8 1.36 -0.13 12.32
N HIS A 9 2.51 -0.79 12.13
CA HIS A 9 2.74 -1.66 10.96
C HIS A 9 1.55 -2.60 10.76
N GLN A 10 0.65 -2.25 9.83
CA GLN A 10 -0.56 -3.02 9.59
C GLN A 10 -0.17 -4.14 8.65
N LEU A 11 0.23 -5.25 9.23
CA LEU A 11 0.47 -6.47 8.47
C LEU A 11 -0.88 -6.94 7.92
N PHE A 12 -1.20 -6.52 6.70
CA PHE A 12 -2.46 -6.86 6.05
C PHE A 12 -2.45 -8.32 5.62
N ASN A 13 -3.62 -8.97 5.69
CA ASN A 13 -3.80 -10.18 4.89
C ASN A 13 -3.85 -9.79 3.39
N PRO A 14 -3.59 -10.73 2.46
CA PRO A 14 -3.52 -10.43 1.02
C PRO A 14 -4.73 -9.67 0.48
N ALA A 15 -5.94 -10.13 0.83
CA ALA A 15 -7.18 -9.49 0.38
C ALA A 15 -7.31 -8.05 0.89
N LYS A 16 -6.93 -7.79 2.14
CA LYS A 16 -7.01 -6.45 2.71
C LYS A 16 -5.98 -5.50 2.11
N ALA A 17 -4.79 -6.01 1.79
CA ALA A 17 -3.77 -5.20 1.12
C ALA A 17 -4.23 -4.78 -0.29
N GLU A 18 -4.91 -5.67 -1.03
CA GLU A 18 -5.50 -5.33 -2.33
C GLU A 18 -6.62 -4.29 -2.22
N GLU A 19 -7.52 -4.44 -1.24
CA GLU A 19 -8.56 -3.43 -0.98
C GLU A 19 -7.96 -2.06 -0.68
N VAL A 20 -6.97 -2.01 0.22
CA VAL A 20 -6.34 -0.75 0.64
C VAL A 20 -5.58 -0.11 -0.51
N ALA A 21 -4.82 -0.89 -1.29
CA ALA A 21 -4.13 -0.37 -2.47
C ALA A 21 -5.12 0.19 -3.51
N ALA A 22 -6.27 -0.48 -3.71
CA ALA A 22 -7.31 0.00 -4.60
C ALA A 22 -7.99 1.29 -4.08
N GLU A 23 -8.25 1.39 -2.78
CA GLU A 23 -8.78 2.61 -2.15
C GLU A 23 -7.79 3.78 -2.28
N MET A 24 -6.49 3.52 -2.05
CA MET A 24 -5.43 4.53 -2.21
C MET A 24 -5.34 4.98 -3.66
N GLN A 25 -5.34 4.05 -4.61
CA GLN A 25 -5.29 4.37 -6.04
C GLN A 25 -6.54 5.13 -6.51
N ALA A 26 -7.72 4.80 -5.98
CA ALA A 26 -8.97 5.48 -6.34
C ALA A 26 -9.08 6.89 -5.75
N GLY A 27 -8.34 7.17 -4.67
CA GLY A 27 -8.27 8.50 -4.04
C GLY A 27 -7.10 9.36 -4.52
N ASP A 28 -6.23 8.82 -5.40
CA ASP A 28 -5.03 9.50 -5.88
C ASP A 28 -5.21 9.99 -7.32
N ASP A 29 -5.40 11.30 -7.47
CA ASP A 29 -5.44 12.00 -8.76
C ASP A 29 -4.04 12.46 -9.23
N GLU A 30 -3.00 12.20 -8.42
CA GLU A 30 -1.63 12.70 -8.63
C GLU A 30 -0.75 11.71 -9.40
N GLY A 31 -1.27 10.55 -9.80
CA GLY A 31 -0.57 9.59 -10.64
C GLY A 31 0.40 8.68 -9.87
N TRP A 32 0.26 8.60 -8.56
CA TRP A 32 1.07 7.70 -7.73
C TRP A 32 0.64 6.25 -7.97
N THR A 33 1.55 5.33 -7.70
CA THR A 33 1.32 3.90 -7.93
C THR A 33 1.47 3.12 -6.63
N TYR A 34 0.44 2.37 -6.27
CA TYR A 34 0.41 1.53 -5.07
C TYR A 34 0.47 0.05 -5.45
N ARG A 35 1.54 -0.66 -5.06
CA ARG A 35 1.75 -2.07 -5.41
C ARG A 35 1.72 -2.98 -4.19
N VAL A 36 0.78 -3.92 -4.18
CA VAL A 36 0.75 -4.94 -3.14
C VAL A 36 1.90 -5.93 -3.32
N LYS A 37 2.63 -6.18 -2.24
CA LYS A 37 3.65 -7.21 -2.12
C LYS A 37 3.24 -8.20 -1.05
N HIS A 38 3.01 -9.44 -1.46
CA HIS A 38 2.80 -10.55 -0.55
C HIS A 38 4.16 -11.11 -0.13
N ALA A 39 4.44 -11.17 1.18
CA ALA A 39 5.67 -11.77 1.69
C ALA A 39 5.48 -13.30 1.81
N PRO A 40 6.15 -14.13 0.98
CA PRO A 40 5.95 -15.57 1.01
C PRO A 40 6.57 -16.26 2.24
N THR A 41 7.49 -15.59 2.96
CA THR A 41 8.32 -16.19 4.01
C THR A 41 7.92 -15.83 5.44
N SER A 42 6.92 -14.95 5.62
CA SER A 42 6.52 -14.43 6.94
C SER A 42 5.00 -14.50 7.07
N THR A 43 4.50 -15.51 7.79
CA THR A 43 3.16 -15.55 8.42
C THR A 43 1.93 -15.20 7.55
N GLY A 44 2.07 -15.07 6.22
CA GLY A 44 1.01 -14.69 5.28
C GLY A 44 0.75 -13.18 5.17
N TYR A 45 1.69 -12.33 5.58
CA TYR A 45 1.48 -10.88 5.58
C TYR A 45 1.81 -10.21 4.25
N SER A 46 1.08 -9.15 3.96
CA SER A 46 1.22 -8.33 2.75
C SER A 46 1.40 -6.88 3.14
N PHE A 47 2.20 -6.16 2.35
CA PHE A 47 2.45 -4.72 2.49
C PHE A 47 2.30 -4.05 1.13
N ILE A 48 2.16 -2.73 1.11
CA ILE A 48 1.97 -1.94 -0.10
C ILE A 48 3.24 -1.10 -0.32
N GLU A 49 3.83 -1.20 -1.51
CA GLU A 49 4.91 -0.32 -1.95
C GLU A 49 4.29 0.89 -2.65
N ILE A 50 4.69 2.09 -2.23
CA ILE A 50 4.24 3.36 -2.79
C ILE A 50 5.33 3.88 -3.72
N TYR A 51 4.93 4.22 -4.94
CA TYR A 51 5.79 4.85 -5.93
C TYR A 51 5.19 6.19 -6.34
N ASP A 52 6.05 7.17 -6.57
CA ASP A 52 5.64 8.48 -7.08
C ASP A 52 5.23 8.43 -8.56
N GLU A 53 4.82 9.59 -9.09
CA GLU A 53 4.44 9.78 -10.49
C GLU A 53 5.53 9.44 -11.51
N ASN A 54 6.80 9.43 -11.09
CA ASN A 54 7.95 9.10 -11.93
C ASN A 54 8.31 7.61 -11.83
N GLY A 55 7.59 6.84 -11.00
CA GLY A 55 7.87 5.44 -10.73
C GLY A 55 9.02 5.23 -9.74
N GLU A 56 9.44 6.26 -9.01
CA GLU A 56 10.44 6.14 -7.94
C GLU A 56 9.79 5.63 -6.65
N PHE A 57 10.46 4.69 -5.99
CA PHE A 57 9.97 4.13 -4.74
C PHE A 57 10.07 5.16 -3.61
N VAL A 58 8.96 5.39 -2.90
CA VAL A 58 8.87 6.34 -1.79
C VAL A 58 8.93 5.61 -0.45
N GLU A 59 7.97 4.72 -0.18
CA GLU A 59 7.88 4.04 1.11
C GLU A 59 7.08 2.72 1.07
N LYS A 60 7.04 2.03 2.22
CA LYS A 60 6.22 0.83 2.45
C LYS A 60 5.14 1.10 3.49
N PHE A 61 3.92 0.68 3.18
CA PHE A 61 2.73 0.81 4.01
C PHE A 61 2.20 -0.57 4.45
#